data_AF-A0A6I7Q0C6-F1
#
_entry.id   AF-A0A6I7Q0C6-F1
#
_cell.length_a   1.000
_cell.length_b   1.000
_cell.length_c   1.000
_cell.angle_alpha   90.00
_cell.angle_beta   90.00
_cell.angle_gamma   90.00
#
_symmetry.space_group_name_H-M   'P 1'
#
loop_
_entity.id
_entity.type
_entity.pdbx_description
1 polymer ?
#
loop_
_entity_poly.entity_id
_entity_poly.type
_entity_poly.pdbx_seq_one_letter_code
_entity_poly.pdbx_strand_id
1 'polypeptide(L)'
;MTSKKTQASPKSASPRTHPKHEREFHRLNRVIGQLGGVRRMIEEQRYCPDILTQMQAIQSALKALELSILERHLQHCVSAAGVRSKNWS
;
A
#
# COMPACT_ATOMS: atom_id res chain seq x y z
N MET A 1 -14.11 -8.54 46.76
CA MET A 1 -13.06 -8.21 45.76
C MET A 1 -13.55 -8.73 44.41
N THR A 2 -14.32 -7.92 43.71
CA THR A 2 -15.00 -8.29 42.47
C THR A 2 -14.08 -8.00 41.28
N SER A 3 -13.60 -9.06 40.64
CA SER A 3 -12.81 -8.99 39.41
C SER A 3 -13.64 -8.36 38.29
N LYS A 4 -13.30 -7.13 37.88
CA LYS A 4 -13.85 -6.49 36.69
C LYS A 4 -13.37 -7.24 35.45
N LYS A 5 -14.26 -8.00 34.84
CA LYS A 5 -14.11 -8.56 33.49
C LYS A 5 -14.18 -7.40 32.48
N THR A 6 -13.04 -6.99 31.95
CA THR A 6 -12.95 -6.00 30.86
C THR A 6 -13.65 -6.58 29.62
N GLN A 7 -14.79 -6.00 29.25
CA GLN A 7 -15.52 -6.36 28.04
C GLN A 7 -14.86 -5.66 26.85
N ALA A 8 -14.31 -6.45 25.93
CA ALA A 8 -13.85 -5.95 24.63
C ALA A 8 -15.05 -5.59 23.75
N SER A 9 -15.01 -4.41 23.13
CA SER A 9 -16.07 -3.89 22.25
C SER A 9 -16.23 -4.71 20.96
N PRO A 10 -17.45 -4.83 20.40
CA PRO A 10 -17.71 -5.66 19.25
C PRO A 10 -17.20 -4.97 17.96
N LYS A 11 -16.26 -5.60 17.26
CA LYS A 11 -15.84 -5.18 15.92
C LYS A 11 -17.00 -5.44 14.96
N SER A 12 -17.59 -4.37 14.42
CA SER A 12 -18.70 -4.46 13.45
C SER A 12 -18.27 -5.23 12.21
N ALA A 13 -18.77 -6.46 12.09
CA ALA A 13 -18.55 -7.34 10.96
C ALA A 13 -19.50 -6.97 9.80
N SER A 14 -19.03 -6.10 8.91
CA SER A 14 -19.51 -6.05 7.52
C SER A 14 -18.47 -6.78 6.66
N PRO A 15 -18.84 -7.56 5.63
CA PRO A 15 -17.85 -8.18 4.75
C PRO A 15 -17.13 -7.04 3.99
N ARG A 16 -15.96 -6.64 4.50
CA ARG A 16 -15.13 -5.64 3.81
C ARG A 16 -14.52 -6.33 2.60
N THR A 17 -15.21 -6.27 1.46
CA THR A 17 -14.63 -6.71 0.19
C THR A 17 -13.50 -5.73 -0.15
N HIS A 18 -12.26 -6.15 0.08
CA HIS A 18 -11.08 -5.36 -0.24
C HIS A 18 -10.82 -5.40 -1.76
N PRO A 19 -10.39 -4.27 -2.36
CA PRO A 19 -10.06 -4.25 -3.78
C PRO A 19 -8.90 -5.20 -4.09
N LYS A 20 -8.94 -5.82 -5.28
CA LYS A 20 -7.78 -6.54 -5.83
C LYS A 20 -6.68 -5.56 -6.21
N HIS A 21 -5.43 -5.94 -6.03
CA HIS A 21 -4.27 -5.06 -6.23
C HIS A 21 -3.33 -5.55 -7.34
N GLU A 22 -3.87 -6.08 -8.45
CA GLU A 22 -3.07 -6.68 -9.54
C GLU A 22 -2.06 -5.69 -10.16
N ARG A 23 -2.46 -4.42 -10.37
CA ARG A 23 -1.56 -3.40 -10.93
C ARG A 23 -0.46 -2.99 -9.95
N GLU A 24 -0.84 -2.84 -8.68
CA GLU A 24 0.05 -2.50 -7.58
C GLU A 24 1.05 -3.64 -7.32
N PHE A 25 0.63 -4.90 -7.51
CA PHE A 25 1.48 -6.07 -7.42
C PHE A 25 2.63 -6.03 -8.46
N HIS A 26 2.34 -5.67 -9.71
CA HIS A 26 3.39 -5.49 -10.73
C HIS A 26 4.37 -4.37 -10.37
N ARG A 27 3.89 -3.26 -9.80
CA ARG A 27 4.75 -2.16 -9.32
C ARG A 27 5.61 -2.59 -8.14
N LEU A 28 5.06 -3.36 -7.21
CA LEU A 28 5.81 -3.94 -6.09
C LEU A 28 6.94 -4.85 -6.58
N ASN A 29 6.68 -5.73 -7.56
CA ASN A 29 7.71 -6.60 -8.13
C ASN A 29 8.86 -5.80 -8.78
N ARG A 30 8.55 -4.66 -9.42
CA ARG A 30 9.57 -3.75 -9.94
C ARG A 30 10.44 -3.16 -8.83
N VAL A 31 9.83 -2.71 -7.72
CA VAL A 31 10.56 -2.20 -6.55
C VAL A 31 11.46 -3.27 -5.94
N ILE A 32 10.98 -4.51 -5.83
CA ILE A 32 11.78 -5.65 -5.36
C ILE A 32 13.00 -5.87 -6.28
N GLY A 33 12.81 -5.80 -7.60
CA GLY A 33 13.92 -5.87 -8.56
C GLY A 33 14.95 -4.76 -8.38
N GLN A 34 14.50 -3.52 -8.12
CA GLN A 34 15.40 -2.39 -7.85
C GLN A 34 16.20 -2.59 -6.55
N LEU A 35 15.56 -3.08 -5.48
CA LEU A 35 16.24 -3.43 -4.23
C LEU A 35 17.29 -4.53 -4.43
N GLY A 36 16.97 -5.54 -5.24
CA GLY A 36 17.94 -6.56 -5.67
C GLY A 36 19.12 -5.97 -6.44
N GLY A 37 18.87 -4.96 -7.27
CA GLY A 37 19.92 -4.17 -7.93
C GLY A 37 20.82 -3.46 -6.92
N VAL A 38 20.25 -2.71 -5.96
CA VAL A 38 21.02 -2.02 -4.91
C VAL A 38 21.87 -2.99 -4.11
N ARG A 39 21.34 -4.17 -3.75
CA ARG A 39 22.10 -5.22 -3.08
C ARG A 39 23.37 -5.58 -3.87
N ARG A 40 23.26 -5.84 -5.18
CA ARG A 40 24.41 -6.13 -6.04
C ARG A 40 25.40 -4.97 -6.09
N MET A 41 24.91 -3.72 -6.18
CA MET A 41 25.79 -2.54 -6.18
C MET A 41 26.64 -2.45 -4.89
N ILE A 42 26.07 -2.85 -3.75
CA ILE A 42 26.79 -2.89 -2.47
C ILE A 42 27.81 -4.04 -2.46
N GLU A 43 27.41 -5.24 -2.90
CA GLU A 43 28.30 -6.40 -3.03
C GLU A 43 29.51 -6.11 -3.95
N GLU A 44 29.29 -5.35 -5.02
CA GLU A 44 30.29 -4.89 -5.99
C GLU A 44 31.10 -3.66 -5.55
N GLN A 45 30.85 -3.12 -4.34
CA GLN A 45 31.47 -1.90 -3.82
C GLN A 45 31.41 -0.70 -4.78
N ARG A 46 30.26 -0.50 -5.41
CA ARG A 46 30.04 0.63 -6.31
C ARG A 46 30.08 1.98 -5.59
N TYR A 47 30.33 3.02 -6.37
CA TYR A 47 30.43 4.40 -5.88
C TYR A 47 29.16 4.82 -5.12
N CYS A 48 29.34 5.28 -3.87
CA CYS A 48 28.23 5.55 -2.95
C CYS A 48 27.14 6.46 -3.53
N PRO A 49 27.45 7.56 -4.23
CA PRO A 49 26.44 8.40 -4.88
C PRO A 49 25.54 7.66 -5.88
N ASP A 50 26.04 6.68 -6.62
CA ASP A 50 25.22 5.86 -7.53
C ASP A 50 24.20 5.04 -6.75
N ILE A 51 24.65 4.43 -5.64
CA ILE A 51 23.79 3.64 -4.74
C ILE A 51 22.71 4.54 -4.14
N LEU A 52 23.09 5.73 -3.66
CA LEU A 52 22.15 6.71 -3.11
C LEU A 52 21.12 7.17 -4.16
N THR A 53 21.54 7.37 -5.41
CA THR A 53 20.65 7.73 -6.51
C THR A 53 19.62 6.62 -6.77
N GLN A 54 20.05 5.34 -6.79
CA GLN A 54 19.12 4.22 -6.93
C GLN A 54 18.16 4.10 -5.74
N MET A 55 18.65 4.36 -4.52
CA MET A 55 17.80 4.39 -3.33
C MET A 55 16.74 5.51 -3.40
N GLN A 56 17.06 6.68 -3.93
CA GLN A 56 16.08 7.76 -4.15
C GLN A 56 15.03 7.37 -5.20
N ALA A 57 15.42 6.67 -6.27
CA ALA A 57 14.50 6.15 -7.26
C ALA A 57 13.52 5.12 -6.65
N ILE A 58 14.02 4.24 -5.77
CA ILE A 58 13.21 3.26 -5.04
C ILE A 58 12.21 3.96 -4.12
N GLN A 59 12.65 4.96 -3.35
CA GLN A 59 11.75 5.74 -2.48
C GLN A 59 10.63 6.41 -3.27
N SER A 60 10.94 6.95 -4.45
CA SER A 60 9.95 7.58 -5.33
C SER A 60 8.95 6.56 -5.87
N ALA A 61 9.41 5.37 -6.26
CA ALA A 61 8.55 4.27 -6.71
C ALA A 61 7.64 3.75 -5.58
N LEU A 62 8.14 3.66 -4.36
CA LEU A 62 7.36 3.28 -3.18
C LEU A 62 6.24 4.30 -2.88
N LYS A 63 6.55 5.60 -2.91
CA LYS A 63 5.54 6.66 -2.75
C LYS A 63 4.43 6.56 -3.82
N ALA A 64 4.81 6.30 -5.07
CA ALA A 64 3.84 6.13 -6.15
C ALA A 64 2.97 4.86 -5.99
N LEU A 65 3.52 3.79 -5.43
CA LEU A 65 2.79 2.57 -5.10
C LEU A 65 1.79 2.82 -3.95
N GLU A 66 2.24 3.48 -2.89
CA GLU A 66 1.40 3.86 -1.74
C GLU A 66 0.20 4.69 -2.18
N LEU A 67 0.41 5.74 -2.98
CA LEU A 67 -0.66 6.57 -3.51
C LEU A 67 -1.65 5.78 -4.36
N SER A 68 -1.18 4.84 -5.18
CA SER A 68 -2.05 3.96 -5.99
C SER A 68 -2.94 3.07 -5.12
N ILE A 69 -2.39 2.50 -4.04
CA ILE A 69 -3.15 1.69 -3.09
C ILE A 69 -4.22 2.54 -2.39
N LEU A 70 -3.84 3.75 -1.96
CA LEU A 70 -4.74 4.70 -1.31
C LEU A 70 -5.88 5.12 -2.24
N GLU A 71 -5.57 5.51 -3.48
CA GLU A 71 -6.58 5.87 -4.48
C GLU A 71 -7.59 4.74 -4.67
N ARG A 72 -7.10 3.50 -4.77
CA ARG A 72 -7.96 2.33 -4.92
C ARG A 72 -8.85 2.10 -3.70
N HIS A 73 -8.32 2.32 -2.49
CA HIS A 73 -9.10 2.26 -1.27
C HIS A 73 -10.22 3.31 -1.25
N LEU A 74 -9.93 4.55 -1.63
CA LEU A 74 -10.93 5.62 -1.71
C LEU A 74 -12.02 5.28 -2.75
N GLN A 75 -11.64 4.76 -3.91
CA GLN A 75 -12.59 4.34 -4.95
C GLN A 75 -13.52 3.21 -4.47
N HIS A 76 -13.02 2.21 -3.75
CA HIS A 76 -13.82 1.02 -3.41
C HIS A 76 -14.52 1.13 -2.06
N CYS A 77 -13.89 1.71 -1.05
CA CYS A 77 -14.41 1.74 0.32
C CYS A 77 -15.19 3.03 0.63
N VAL A 78 -14.85 4.16 0.00
CA VAL A 78 -15.51 5.45 0.26
C VAL A 78 -16.59 5.73 -0.78
N SER A 79 -16.34 5.46 -2.08
CA SER A 79 -17.34 5.72 -3.13
C SER A 79 -18.56 4.79 -3.03
N ALA A 80 -18.36 3.54 -2.56
CA ALA A 80 -19.45 2.60 -2.27
C ALA A 80 -20.33 3.06 -1.08
N ALA A 81 -19.82 3.93 -0.21
CA ALA A 81 -20.56 4.48 0.92
C ALA A 81 -21.32 5.79 0.57
N GLY A 82 -21.03 6.41 -0.58
CA GLY A 82 -21.45 7.79 -0.89
C GLY A 82 -22.49 7.97 -2.00
N VAL A 83 -22.87 6.94 -2.78
CA VAL A 83 -23.89 7.10 -3.85
C VAL A 83 -25.07 6.17 -3.64
N ARG A 84 -25.95 6.58 -2.72
CA ARG A 84 -27.40 6.47 -2.90
C ARG A 84 -27.96 7.88 -3.04
N SER A 85 -27.66 8.54 -4.15
CA SER A 85 -28.41 9.70 -4.59
C SER A 85 -28.91 9.45 -6.01
N LYS A 86 -30.16 9.83 -6.20
CA LYS A 86 -31.12 9.47 -7.24
C LYS A 86 -30.71 9.90 -8.65
N ASN A 87 -31.32 9.22 -9.62
CA ASN A 87 -31.54 9.60 -11.02
C ASN A 87 -30.30 9.89 -11.87
N TRP A 88 -30.01 8.92 -12.75
CA TRP A 88 -29.59 9.24 -14.11
C TRP A 88 -30.69 8.72 -15.05
N SER A 89 -31.11 9.58 -15.97
CA SER A 89 -32.31 9.52 -16.83
C SER A 89 -32.60 8.19 -17.51
#